data_AF-A0A1K1MM18-F1
#
_entry.id   AF-A0A1K1MM18-F1
#
_cell.length_a   1.000
_cell.length_b   1.000
_cell.length_c   1.000
_cell.angle_alpha   90.00
_cell.angle_beta   90.00
_cell.angle_gamma   90.00
#
_symmetry.space_group_name_H-M   'P 1'
#
loop_
_entity.id
_entity.type
_entity.pdbx_description
1 polymer ?
#
loop_
_entity_poly.entity_id
_entity_poly.type
_entity_poly.pdbx_seq_one_letter_code
_entity_poly.pdbx_strand_id
1 'polypeptide(L)' 'MEFQLWRNATVLLTVNTTTFLIDPMLGKKASFGVFPWTADTRLNPLVDLPFSPRQVIRYLKKPMP' A
#
# COMPACT_ATOMS: atom_id res chain seq x y z
N MET A 1 -16.50 9.11 -5.44
CA MET A 1 -15.77 8.04 -4.74
C MET A 1 -14.71 7.51 -5.70
N GLU A 2 -13.46 7.41 -5.26
CA GLU A 2 -12.35 6.84 -6.02
C GLU A 2 -11.67 5.75 -5.19
N PHE A 3 -11.39 4.60 -5.80
CA PHE A 3 -10.74 3.47 -5.13
C PHE A 3 -9.50 3.08 -5.91
N GLN A 4 -8.34 3.11 -5.26
CA GLN A 4 -7.07 2.70 -5.85
C GLN A 4 -6.41 1.64 -4.97
N LEU A 5 -6.31 0.42 -5.51
CA LEU A 5 -5.52 -0.64 -4.89
C LEU A 5 -4.03 -0.38 -5.12
N TRP A 6 -3.23 -0.37 -4.05
CA TRP A 6 -1.77 -0.27 -4.15
C TRP A 6 -1.10 -1.64 -4.11
N ARG A 7 -1.40 -2.46 -3.09
CA ARG A 7 -0.85 -3.82 -2.90
C ARG A 7 -1.56 -4.52 -1.74
N ASN A 8 -1.84 -5.81 -1.84
CA ASN A 8 -2.50 -6.59 -0.77
C ASN A 8 -3.85 -5.94 -0.36
N ALA A 9 -4.01 -5.52 0.90
CA ALA A 9 -5.15 -4.75 1.40
C ALA A 9 -4.87 -3.24 1.47
N THR A 10 -3.68 -2.77 1.05
CA THR A 10 -3.36 -1.35 1.05
C THR A 10 -4.09 -0.63 -0.07
N VAL A 11 -5.00 0.26 0.32
CA VAL A 11 -5.91 0.98 -0.58
C VAL A 11 -5.88 2.47 -0.28
N LEU A 12 -5.90 3.28 -1.33
CA LEU A 12 -6.24 4.69 -1.25
C LEU A 12 -7.72 4.84 -1.64
N LEU A 13 -8.55 5.25 -0.69
CA LEU A 13 -9.98 5.45 -0.89
C LEU A 13 -10.31 6.93 -0.71
N THR A 14 -10.89 7.56 -1.73
CA THR A 14 -11.40 8.94 -1.64
C THR A 14 -12.92 8.94 -1.63
N VAL A 15 -13.50 9.48 -0.56
CA VAL A 15 -14.94 9.69 -0.38
C VAL A 15 -15.17 11.18 -0.13
N ASN A 16 -15.95 11.81 -1.01
CA ASN A 16 -16.11 13.27 -1.03
C ASN A 16 -14.76 13.98 -1.06
N THR A 17 -14.45 14.80 -0.05
CA THR A 17 -13.19 15.54 0.08
C THR A 17 -12.16 14.84 0.95
N THR A 18 -12.46 13.64 1.46
CA THR A 18 -11.60 12.91 2.38
C THR A 18 -10.95 11.72 1.69
N THR A 19 -9.63 11.64 1.81
CA THR A 19 -8.83 10.52 1.31
C THR A 19 -8.31 9.71 2.49
N PHE A 20 -8.57 8.41 2.48
CA PHE A 20 -8.17 7.43 3.48
C PHE A 20 -7.09 6.52 2.92
N LEU A 21 -6.06 6.27 3.72
CA LEU A 21 -5.09 5.21 3.48
C LEU A 21 -5.45 4.02 4.37
N ILE A 22 -5.97 2.95 3.75
CA ILE A 22 -6.44 1.75 4.44
C ILE A 22 -5.30 0.72 4.45
N ASP A 23 -5.14 0.01 5.57
CA ASP A 23 -4.17 -1.07 5.82
C ASP A 23 -2.78 -0.84 5.20
N PRO A 24 -2.02 0.17 5.67
CA PRO A 24 -0.77 0.60 5.04
C PRO A 24 0.36 -0.42 5.20
N MET A 25 0.57 -1.26 4.18
CA MET A 25 1.72 -2.16 4.04
C MET A 25 2.74 -1.51 3.11
N LEU A 26 3.61 -0.63 3.63
CA LEU A 26 4.53 0.21 2.83
C LEU A 26 5.98 -0.28 2.78
N GLY A 27 6.27 -1.45 3.38
CA GLY A 27 7.59 -2.07 3.35
C GLY A 27 8.08 -2.37 1.93
N LYS A 28 9.42 -2.35 1.75
CA LYS A 28 10.05 -2.78 0.49
C LYS A 28 9.76 -4.26 0.24
N LYS A 29 9.87 -4.73 -1.01
CA LYS A 29 9.81 -6.16 -1.29
C LYS A 29 10.71 -6.96 -0.35
N ALA A 30 10.22 -8.10 0.13
CA ALA A 30 10.90 -9.02 1.04
C ALA A 30 11.26 -8.51 2.45
N SER A 31 10.89 -7.27 2.83
CA SER A 31 11.36 -6.67 4.09
C SER A 31 10.79 -7.29 5.37
N PHE A 32 9.69 -8.04 5.30
CA PHE A 32 9.05 -8.66 6.46
C PHE A 32 9.52 -10.11 6.67
N GLY A 33 10.27 -10.67 5.72
CA GLY A 33 10.72 -12.05 5.78
C GLY A 33 9.59 -13.05 5.59
N VAL A 34 9.82 -14.27 6.10
CA VAL A 34 8.84 -15.36 6.11
C VAL A 34 7.90 -15.17 7.29
N PHE A 35 6.60 -15.33 7.07
CA PHE A 35 5.65 -15.34 8.18
C PHE A 35 5.66 -16.70 8.89
N PRO A 36 5.98 -16.74 10.19
CA PRO A 36 5.97 -17.99 10.95
C PRO A 36 4.55 -18.57 10.99
N TRP A 37 4.46 -19.89 11.17
CA TRP A 37 3.20 -20.63 11.26
C TRP A 37 2.34 -20.58 9.99
N THR A 38 2.94 -20.31 8.83
CA THR A 38 2.32 -20.47 7.51
C THR A 38 3.09 -21.51 6.69
N ALA A 39 2.42 -22.17 5.74
CA ALA A 39 3.08 -23.10 4.82
C ALA A 39 3.82 -22.39 3.66
N ASP A 40 3.86 -21.06 3.66
CA ASP A 40 4.51 -20.24 2.62
C ASP A 40 5.89 -19.79 3.09
N THR A 41 6.91 -20.00 2.27
CA THR A 41 8.30 -19.63 2.54
C THR A 41 8.75 -18.36 1.80
N ARG A 42 7.86 -17.74 1.02
CA ARG A 42 8.18 -16.52 0.27
C ARG A 42 8.32 -15.33 1.21
N LEU A 43 9.29 -14.47 0.89
CA LEU A 43 9.57 -13.26 1.65
C LEU A 43 8.54 -12.18 1.32
N ASN A 44 7.79 -11.73 2.32
CA ASN A 44 6.78 -10.70 2.16
C ASN A 44 7.34 -9.30 2.37
N PRO A 45 6.75 -8.25 1.76
CA PRO A 45 5.82 -8.31 0.62
C PRO A 45 6.46 -8.90 -0.65
N LEU A 46 5.66 -9.59 -1.48
CA LEU A 46 6.16 -10.32 -2.65
C LEU A 46 6.63 -9.43 -3.83
N VAL A 47 6.06 -8.23 -3.93
CA VAL A 47 6.33 -7.27 -5.01
C VAL A 47 6.55 -5.89 -4.42
N ASP A 48 7.23 -5.01 -5.14
CA ASP A 48 7.36 -3.61 -4.77
C ASP A 48 6.02 -2.87 -4.86
N LEU A 49 5.94 -1.69 -4.26
CA LEU A 49 4.82 -0.78 -4.51
C LEU A 49 4.84 -0.31 -5.98
N PRO A 50 3.69 -0.01 -6.59
CA PRO A 50 3.61 0.45 -7.98
C PRO A 50 4.14 1.89 -8.19
N PHE A 51 4.83 2.45 -7.21
CA PHE A 51 5.42 3.78 -7.17
C PHE A 51 6.56 3.83 -6.15
N SER A 52 7.38 4.88 -6.21
CA SER A 52 8.46 5.09 -5.24
C SER A 52 7.92 5.49 -3.86
N PRO A 53 8.59 5.13 -2.76
CA PRO A 53 8.17 5.51 -1.40
C PRO A 53 7.95 7.02 -1.19
N ARG A 54 8.71 7.86 -1.91
CA ARG A 54 8.57 9.32 -1.86
C ARG A 54 7.24 9.84 -2.42
N GLN A 55 6.57 9.04 -3.26
CA GLN A 55 5.28 9.41 -3.87
C GLN A 55 4.10 9.20 -2.92
N VAL A 56 4.22 8.43 -1.83
CA VAL A 56 3.12 8.19 -0.87
C VAL A 56 2.55 9.51 -0.35
N ILE A 57 3.43 10.41 0.12
CA ILE A 57 3.01 11.72 0.63
C ILE A 57 2.31 12.54 -0.46
N ARG A 58 2.75 12.42 -1.72
CA ARG A 58 2.13 13.12 -2.85
C ARG A 58 0.71 12.61 -3.12
N TYR A 59 0.49 11.29 -3.05
CA TYR A 59 -0.86 10.73 -3.21
C TYR A 59 -1.80 11.14 -2.07
N LEU A 60 -1.31 11.20 -0.83
CA LEU A 60 -2.10 11.61 0.33
C LEU A 60 -2.43 13.11 0.34
N LYS A 61 -1.56 13.94 -0.25
CA LYS A 61 -1.75 15.39 -0.34
C LYS A 61 -2.40 15.85 -1.63
N LYS A 62 -2.78 14.93 -2.53
CA LYS A 62 -3.31 15.29 -3.85
C LYS A 62 -4.59 16.12 -3.64
N PRO A 63 -4.61 17.41 -4.01
CA PRO A 63 -5.86 18.15 -4.01
C PRO A 63 -6.77 17.53 -5.07
N MET A 64 -8.07 17.46 -4.77
CA MET A 64 -9.04 17.08 -5.79
C MET A 64 -8.97 18.06 -6.97
N PRO A 65 -9.18 17.59 -8.22
CA PRO A 65 -9.48 18.48 -9.34
C PRO A 65 -10.75 19.30 -9.07
#